data_AF-A0A3M1LEF2-F1
#
_entry.id   AF-A0A3M1LEF2-F1
#
_cell.length_a   1.000
_cell.length_b   1.000
_cell.length_c   1.000
_cell.angle_alpha   90.00
_cell.angle_beta   90.00
_cell.angle_gamma   90.00
#
_symmetry.space_group_name_H-M   'P 1'
#
loop_
_entity.id
_entity.type
_entity.pdbx_description
1 polymer ?
#
loop_
_entity_poly.entity_id
_entity_poly.type
_entity_poly.pdbx_seq_one_letter_code
_entity_poly.pdbx_strand_id
1 'polypeptide(L)'
;EWNDCLQNDIMFLKREVVDELLRQGIDKYILICENVLNFHGDDDDYYAEWHEDVAERGGWICFLNLLDHVRQEMEDTRLQAYVHFGPHFQHLSWRTQTPRALVKTVEGLLQSQVRQLPG
;
A
#
# COMPACT_ATOMS: atom_id res chain seq x y z
N GLU A 1 2.35 -7.55 -13.92
CA GLU A 1 3.72 -7.41 -13.41
C GLU A 1 3.94 -5.91 -13.24
N TRP A 2 4.41 -5.44 -12.08
CA TRP A 2 4.52 -4.01 -11.76
C TRP A 2 5.86 -3.39 -12.22
N ASN A 3 6.61 -4.13 -13.04
CA ASN A 3 8.01 -3.85 -13.34
C ASN A 3 8.22 -3.28 -14.75
N ASP A 4 7.15 -3.06 -15.52
CA ASP A 4 7.25 -2.74 -16.93
C ASP A 4 7.06 -1.22 -17.12
N CYS A 5 8.15 -0.51 -17.45
CA CYS A 5 8.22 0.95 -17.64
C CYS A 5 7.33 1.53 -18.77
N LEU A 6 6.32 0.81 -19.25
CA LEU A 6 5.51 1.16 -20.43
C LEU A 6 4.01 1.20 -20.17
N GLN A 7 3.51 0.67 -19.05
CA GLN A 7 2.11 0.79 -18.66
C GLN A 7 1.99 1.45 -17.30
N ASN A 8 1.00 2.32 -17.19
CA ASN A 8 0.68 3.02 -15.95
C ASN A 8 0.07 2.02 -14.96
N ASP A 9 0.94 1.25 -14.30
CA ASP A 9 0.58 0.03 -13.56
C ASP A 9 -0.39 0.30 -12.40
N ILE A 10 -0.32 1.49 -11.80
CA ILE A 10 -1.25 1.90 -10.74
C ILE A 10 -2.65 2.19 -11.26
N MET A 11 -2.79 2.82 -12.44
CA MET A 11 -4.09 3.05 -13.06
C MET A 11 -4.80 1.72 -13.32
N PHE A 12 -4.08 0.76 -13.91
CA PHE A 12 -4.63 -0.57 -14.17
C PHE A 12 -5.04 -1.27 -12.85
N LEU A 13 -4.15 -1.25 -11.86
CA LEU A 13 -4.45 -1.82 -10.54
C LEU A 13 -5.70 -1.19 -9.91
N LYS A 14 -5.84 0.13 -9.96
CA LYS A 14 -7.02 0.83 -9.42
C LYS A 14 -8.28 0.43 -10.20
N ARG A 15 -8.28 0.65 -11.51
CA ARG A 15 -9.47 0.52 -12.36
C ARG A 15 -9.96 -0.92 -12.54
N GLU A 16 -9.04 -1.87 -12.72
CA GLU A 16 -9.41 -3.24 -13.09
C GLU A 16 -9.52 -4.16 -11.87
N VAL A 17 -8.82 -3.84 -10.78
CA VAL A 17 -8.78 -4.70 -9.59
C VAL A 17 -9.47 -4.02 -8.42
N VAL A 18 -8.96 -2.87 -7.97
CA VAL A 18 -9.44 -2.23 -6.74
C VAL A 18 -10.91 -1.80 -6.88
N ASP A 19 -11.32 -1.22 -8.00
CA ASP A 19 -12.71 -0.78 -8.22
C ASP A 19 -13.71 -1.94 -8.14
N GLU A 20 -13.33 -3.11 -8.64
CA GLU A 20 -14.15 -4.32 -8.53
C GLU A 20 -14.21 -4.83 -7.09
N LEU A 21 -13.07 -4.87 -6.38
CA LEU A 21 -13.01 -5.31 -5.00
C LEU A 21 -13.75 -4.35 -4.05
N LEU A 22 -13.67 -3.04 -4.29
CA LEU A 22 -14.43 -2.01 -3.56
C LEU A 22 -15.95 -2.18 -3.73
N ARG A 23 -16.40 -2.51 -4.94
CA ARG A 23 -17.82 -2.82 -5.22
C ARG A 23 -18.29 -4.07 -4.48
N GLN A 24 -17.39 -5.00 -4.18
CA GLN A 24 -17.65 -6.19 -3.37
C GLN A 24 -17.51 -5.94 -1.86
N GLY A 25 -17.21 -4.70 -1.45
CA GLY A 25 -17.12 -4.31 -0.04
C GLY A 25 -15.75 -4.54 0.60
N ILE A 26 -14.69 -4.74 -0.19
CA ILE A 26 -13.33 -4.85 0.31
C ILE A 26 -12.72 -3.45 0.43
N ASP A 27 -12.26 -3.09 1.63
CA ASP A 27 -11.70 -1.78 1.97
C ASP A 27 -10.31 -1.86 2.62
N LYS A 28 -9.76 -3.05 2.85
CA LYS A 28 -8.42 -3.22 3.43
C LYS A 28 -7.50 -3.91 2.44
N TYR A 29 -6.40 -3.27 2.13
CA TYR A 29 -5.47 -3.71 1.10
C TYR A 29 -4.07 -3.89 1.67
N ILE A 30 -3.49 -5.07 1.44
CA ILE A 30 -2.10 -5.38 1.74
C ILE A 30 -1.43 -5.76 0.43
N LEU A 31 -0.43 -4.98 0.02
CA LEU A 31 0.36 -5.26 -1.17
C LEU A 31 1.75 -5.70 -0.74
N ILE A 32 2.19 -6.83 -1.29
CA ILE A 32 3.53 -7.38 -1.02
C ILE A 32 4.42 -6.94 -2.18
N CYS A 33 5.33 -6.01 -1.89
CA CYS A 33 6.16 -5.32 -2.87
C CYS A 33 7.60 -5.85 -2.92
N GLU A 34 7.83 -7.11 -2.53
CA GLU A 34 9.18 -7.71 -2.50
C GLU A 34 9.76 -7.99 -3.89
N ASN A 35 8.93 -8.01 -4.93
CA ASN A 35 9.32 -8.21 -6.33
C ASN A 35 9.10 -6.96 -7.19
N VAL A 36 8.90 -5.83 -6.53
CA VAL A 36 8.75 -4.53 -7.15
C VAL A 36 10.15 -3.93 -7.28
N LEU A 37 10.62 -3.75 -8.52
CA LEU A 37 11.99 -3.32 -8.84
C LEU A 37 12.09 -1.84 -9.18
N ASN A 38 11.04 -1.21 -9.70
CA ASN A 38 11.03 0.21 -10.07
C ASN A 38 9.69 0.82 -9.69
N PHE A 39 9.69 2.06 -9.20
CA PHE A 39 8.47 2.84 -8.99
C PHE A 39 8.46 4.07 -9.89
N HIS A 40 7.28 4.34 -10.45
CA HIS A 40 7.01 5.51 -11.28
C HIS A 40 5.89 6.31 -10.61
N GLY A 41 6.25 7.28 -9.78
CA GLY A 41 5.32 8.16 -9.07
C GLY A 41 4.91 9.40 -9.87
N ASP A 42 4.78 9.27 -11.20
CA ASP A 42 4.36 10.40 -12.04
C ASP A 42 2.83 10.62 -11.99
N ASP A 43 2.06 9.65 -11.47
CA ASP A 43 0.59 9.66 -11.41
C ASP A 43 0.04 9.38 -9.99
N ASP A 44 0.30 10.30 -9.07
CA ASP A 44 -0.16 10.24 -7.66
C ASP A 44 -1.69 10.24 -7.52
N ASP A 45 -2.41 10.75 -8.53
CA ASP A 45 -3.86 10.93 -8.54
C ASP A 45 -4.63 9.63 -8.26
N TYR A 46 -4.14 8.48 -8.75
CA TYR A 46 -4.79 7.18 -8.52
C TYR A 46 -4.64 6.68 -7.09
N TYR A 47 -3.52 6.99 -6.44
CA TYR A 47 -3.32 6.65 -5.03
C TYR A 47 -4.20 7.52 -4.13
N ALA A 48 -4.34 8.81 -4.47
CA ALA A 48 -5.24 9.71 -3.77
C ALA A 48 -6.70 9.23 -3.87
N GLU A 49 -7.17 8.93 -5.08
CA GLU A 49 -8.54 8.40 -5.30
C GLU A 49 -8.77 7.10 -4.53
N TRP A 50 -7.82 6.16 -4.59
CA TRP A 50 -7.92 4.90 -3.88
C TRP A 50 -7.96 5.11 -2.36
N HIS A 51 -7.12 6.00 -1.83
CA HIS A 51 -7.13 6.34 -0.41
C HIS A 51 -8.47 6.93 0.01
N GLU A 52 -9.04 7.87 -0.75
CA GLU A 52 -10.34 8.48 -0.45
C GLU A 52 -11.46 7.42 -0.41
N ASP A 53 -11.57 6.59 -1.44
CA ASP A 53 -12.58 5.52 -1.54
C ASP A 53 -12.55 4.57 -0.33
N VAL A 54 -11.35 4.32 0.19
CA VAL A 54 -11.09 3.39 1.27
C VAL A 54 -11.26 4.04 2.64
N ALA A 55 -10.78 5.28 2.80
CA ALA A 55 -10.85 6.04 4.03
C ALA A 55 -12.30 6.36 4.43
N GLU A 56 -13.17 6.65 3.45
CA GLU A 56 -14.61 6.85 3.70
C GLU A 56 -15.28 5.64 4.38
N ARG A 57 -14.71 4.44 4.18
CA ARG A 57 -15.20 3.17 4.74
C ARG A 57 -14.45 2.74 6.00
N GLY A 58 -13.48 3.55 6.46
CA GLY A 58 -12.59 3.21 7.58
C GLY A 58 -11.58 2.10 7.25
N GLY A 59 -11.33 1.87 5.96
CA GLY A 59 -10.32 0.94 5.48
C GLY A 59 -8.93 1.58 5.39
N TRP A 60 -7.98 0.86 4.83
CA TRP A 60 -6.60 1.33 4.66
C TRP A 60 -5.85 0.54 3.58
N ILE A 61 -4.75 1.13 3.10
CA ILE A 61 -3.85 0.53 2.11
C ILE A 61 -2.46 0.44 2.72
N CYS A 62 -1.81 -0.72 2.65
CA CYS A 62 -0.48 -0.92 3.21
C CYS A 62 0.45 -1.70 2.28
N PHE A 63 1.68 -1.21 2.10
CA PHE A 63 2.73 -1.88 1.33
C PHE A 63 3.75 -2.53 2.26
N LEU A 64 4.02 -3.81 2.02
CA LEU A 64 4.94 -4.63 2.80
C LEU A 64 6.17 -4.99 1.97
N ASN A 65 7.32 -5.09 2.64
CA ASN A 65 8.55 -5.61 2.06
C ASN A 65 8.97 -4.89 0.77
N LEU A 66 8.96 -3.56 0.77
CA LEU A 66 9.49 -2.74 -0.34
C LEU A 66 11.01 -2.88 -0.42
N LEU A 67 11.56 -2.84 -1.63
CA LEU A 67 13.00 -2.64 -1.81
C LEU A 67 13.38 -1.23 -1.35
N ASP A 68 14.58 -1.08 -0.78
CA ASP A 68 15.00 0.19 -0.15
C ASP A 68 14.96 1.38 -1.11
N HIS A 69 15.38 1.20 -2.36
CA HIS A 69 15.36 2.28 -3.36
C HIS A 69 13.93 2.65 -3.76
N VAL A 70 13.05 1.67 -3.95
CA VAL A 70 11.62 1.90 -4.24
C VAL A 70 10.95 2.64 -3.08
N ARG A 71 11.25 2.25 -1.84
CA ARG A 71 10.75 2.93 -0.65
C ARG A 71 11.19 4.39 -0.64
N GLN A 72 12.46 4.67 -0.93
CA GLN A 72 12.95 6.05 -0.98
C GLN A 72 12.23 6.87 -2.05
N GLU A 73 12.04 6.32 -3.25
CA GLU A 73 11.28 6.97 -4.33
C GLU A 73 9.83 7.25 -3.92
N MET A 74 9.18 6.33 -3.21
CA MET A 74 7.83 6.52 -2.65
C MET A 74 7.79 7.56 -1.53
N GLU A 75 8.83 7.65 -0.69
CA GLU A 75 8.96 8.67 0.35
C GLU A 75 9.12 10.08 -0.28
N ASP A 76 9.93 10.18 -1.34
CA ASP A 76 10.23 11.43 -2.05
C ASP A 76 9.00 11.98 -2.80
N THR A 77 8.14 11.10 -3.30
CA THR A 77 6.84 11.42 -3.93
C THR A 77 5.72 11.65 -2.92
N ARG A 78 6.00 11.52 -1.61
CA ARG A 78 5.05 11.73 -0.51
C ARG A 78 3.86 10.77 -0.52
N LEU A 79 4.06 9.57 -1.07
CA LEU A 79 3.01 8.56 -1.15
C LEU A 79 2.51 8.13 0.24
N GLN A 80 3.27 8.39 1.31
CA GLN A 80 2.85 8.16 2.70
C GLN A 80 1.59 8.94 3.10
N ALA A 81 1.18 9.94 2.32
CA ALA A 81 -0.09 10.64 2.52
C ALA A 81 -1.32 9.78 2.20
N TYR A 82 -1.16 8.75 1.36
CA TYR A 82 -2.25 7.94 0.82
C TYR A 82 -2.15 6.46 1.22
N VAL A 83 -0.93 5.94 1.38
CA VAL A 83 -0.71 4.52 1.67
C VAL A 83 0.29 4.34 2.81
N HIS A 84 0.11 3.30 3.62
CA HIS A 84 0.97 3.02 4.75
C HIS A 84 2.16 2.15 4.35
N PHE A 85 3.36 2.66 4.58
CA PHE A 85 4.60 1.94 4.43
C PHE A 85 5.67 2.53 5.34
N GLY A 86 6.86 1.93 5.30
CA GLY A 86 8.02 2.37 6.08
C GLY A 86 8.78 1.21 6.71
N PRO A 87 9.79 1.50 7.54
CA PRO A 87 10.69 0.49 8.10
C PRO A 87 9.97 -0.62 8.90
N HIS A 88 8.89 -0.28 9.60
CA HIS A 88 8.12 -1.23 10.42
C HIS A 88 7.34 -2.27 9.59
N PHE A 89 7.14 -2.01 8.29
CA PHE A 89 6.47 -2.91 7.36
C PHE A 89 7.45 -3.75 6.52
N GLN A 90 8.76 -3.64 6.81
CA GLN A 90 9.80 -4.42 6.15
C GLN A 90 10.09 -5.72 6.90
N HIS A 91 10.60 -6.70 6.16
CA HIS A 91 10.98 -8.03 6.67
C HIS A 91 9.85 -8.79 7.39
N LEU A 92 8.60 -8.53 7.03
CA LEU A 92 7.48 -9.31 7.54
C LEU A 92 7.48 -10.69 6.87
N SER A 93 7.59 -11.73 7.69
CA SER A 93 7.43 -13.13 7.29
C SER A 93 5.96 -13.44 6.96
N TRP A 94 5.43 -12.83 5.91
CA TRP A 94 4.03 -12.98 5.51
C TRP A 94 3.71 -14.41 5.06
N ARG A 95 4.68 -15.10 4.44
CA ARG A 95 4.54 -16.49 3.94
C ARG A 95 4.23 -17.51 5.03
N THR A 96 4.66 -17.27 6.26
CA THR A 96 4.42 -18.18 7.39
C THR A 96 3.12 -17.86 8.14
N GLN A 97 2.43 -16.79 7.75
CA GLN A 97 1.21 -16.33 8.40
C GLN A 97 -0.03 -16.70 7.59
N THR A 98 -1.12 -16.99 8.29
CA THR A 98 -2.43 -17.05 7.65
C THR A 98 -2.88 -15.64 7.25
N PRO A 99 -3.73 -15.47 6.22
CA PRO A 99 -4.22 -14.15 5.82
C PRO A 99 -4.81 -13.33 6.98
N ARG A 100 -5.58 -13.99 7.86
CA ARG A 100 -6.18 -13.35 9.04
C ARG A 100 -5.14 -12.92 10.08
N ALA A 101 -4.06 -13.68 10.25
CA ALA A 101 -2.97 -13.31 11.13
C ALA A 101 -2.20 -12.12 10.56
N LEU A 102 -1.92 -12.12 9.25
CA LEU A 102 -1.23 -11.03 8.58
C LEU A 102 -1.99 -9.70 8.72
N VAL A 103 -3.31 -9.72 8.49
CA VAL A 103 -4.15 -8.52 8.68
C VAL A 103 -4.04 -7.98 10.11
N LYS A 104 -4.13 -8.83 11.13
CA LYS A 104 -3.97 -8.40 12.54
C LYS A 104 -2.59 -7.81 12.83
N THR A 105 -1.54 -8.42 12.27
CA THR A 105 -0.17 -7.91 12.40
C THR A 105 -0.07 -6.50 11.83
N VAL A 106 -0.57 -6.31 10.61
CA VAL A 106 -0.56 -4.99 9.94
C VAL A 106 -1.40 -3.97 10.71
N GLU A 107 -2.61 -4.32 11.17
CA GLU A 107 -3.44 -3.43 11.99
C GLU A 107 -2.72 -2.98 13.28
N GLY A 108 -1.96 -3.87 13.92
CA GLY A 108 -1.14 -3.53 15.10
C GLY A 108 -0.02 -2.52 14.78
N LEU A 109 0.61 -2.65 13.61
CA LEU A 109 1.65 -1.72 13.15
C LEU A 109 1.05 -0.34 12.82
N LEU A 110 -0.11 -0.31 12.15
CA LEU A 110 -0.83 0.93 11.83
C LEU A 110 -1.21 1.72 13.09
N GLN A 111 -1.75 1.04 14.11
CA GLN A 111 -2.08 1.67 15.39
C GLN A 111 -0.85 2.20 16.14
N SER A 112 0.34 1.65 15.86
CA SER A 112 1.58 2.10 16.47
C SER A 112 2.10 3.37 15.79
N GLN A 113 1.92 3.51 14.46
CA GLN A 113 2.23 4.74 13.73
C GLN A 113 1.36 5.92 14.15
N VAL A 114 0.04 5.71 14.33
CA VAL A 114 -0.90 6.77 14.76
C VAL A 114 -0.50 7.37 16.13
N ARG A 115 0.09 6.56 17.02
CA ARG A 115 0.56 7.04 18.34
C ARG A 115 1.86 7.82 18.29
N GLN A 116 2.60 7.78 17.18
CA GLN A 116 3.91 8.42 17.03
C GLN A 116 3.85 9.80 16.36
N LEU A 117 2.68 10.36 16.08
CA LEU A 117 2.55 11.77 15.70
C LEU A 117 2.56 12.64 16.97
N PRO A 118 3.67 13.31 17.35
CA PRO A 118 3.61 14.38 18.33
C PRO A 118 2.88 15.57 17.70
N GLY A 119 1.95 16.16 18.48
CA GLY A 119 1.31 17.43 18.15
C GLY A 119 2.23 18.62 18.27
#